data_AF-A0A9D1HZX2-F1
#
_entry.id   AF-A0A9D1HZX2-F1
#
_cell.length_a   1.000
_cell.length_b   1.000
_cell.length_c   1.000
_cell.angle_alpha   90.00
_cell.angle_beta   90.00
_cell.angle_gamma   90.00
#
_symmetry.space_group_name_H-M   'P 1'
#
loop_
_entity.id
_entity.type
_entity.pdbx_description
1 polymer ?
#
loop_
_entity_poly.entity_id
_entity_poly.type
_entity_poly.pdbx_seq_one_letter_code
_entity_poly.pdbx_strand_id
1 'polypeptide(L)'
;MAIMSGLQIREIEVKGVVTKSNLPVCQYSVNPYVGCTHGCRYCYASFMKRFTGHQEPWGTFLDVKLWPEIRNPKKYQGSELFISSVTDPYQPQEEKYRRTRALLEQLKESGAKLSIATKSDLILRDLDLIRTFPEVRVSWSINTLDEGFKEDMDKAVSIKRRLAAMEAFHKAGVRTTCFVSPIFPGITDVKAIIRRVRGQAFEGMRRRGKFLVIILRSGDRIILHLRMTGCLLLTPADYPEEKHTHIVLRTDKGKELRFSDTRRFGRFWLISLAGIIPQRLSFFIERNEISPEEYLEKKGKDYRNTPFLQVYGHEGDPCPICGASLRRMVIGGRSSTYCPHCQENL
;
A
#
# COMPACT_ATOMS: atom_id res chain seq x y z
N MET A 1 -37.54 4.29 -7.82
CA MET A 1 -37.49 3.26 -6.77
C MET A 1 -36.39 3.62 -5.79
N ALA A 2 -36.76 4.08 -4.60
CA ALA A 2 -35.83 4.39 -3.52
C ALA A 2 -35.14 3.09 -3.06
N ILE A 3 -33.84 2.97 -3.30
CA ILE A 3 -33.05 1.84 -2.79
C ILE A 3 -32.92 2.05 -1.28
N MET A 4 -33.60 1.22 -0.50
CA MET A 4 -33.50 1.20 0.96
C MET A 4 -32.02 1.03 1.36
N SER A 5 -31.48 2.01 2.06
CA SER A 5 -30.06 2.18 2.42
C SER A 5 -29.63 1.31 3.61
N GLY A 6 -29.94 0.02 3.59
CA GLY A 6 -29.54 -0.96 4.61
C GLY A 6 -28.40 -1.87 4.14
N LEU A 7 -27.56 -2.32 5.09
CA LEU A 7 -26.61 -3.42 4.85
C LEU A 7 -27.41 -4.71 4.60
N GLN A 8 -27.23 -5.32 3.42
CA GLN A 8 -27.88 -6.58 3.06
C GLN A 8 -26.95 -7.75 3.35
N ILE A 9 -27.36 -8.67 4.23
CA ILE A 9 -26.59 -9.87 4.53
C ILE A 9 -27.39 -11.09 4.08
N ARG A 10 -26.76 -11.99 3.33
CA ARG A 10 -27.35 -13.25 2.89
C ARG A 10 -26.44 -14.41 3.29
N GLU A 11 -27.03 -15.55 3.61
CA GLU A 11 -26.28 -16.80 3.74
C GLU A 11 -26.44 -17.56 2.43
N ILE A 12 -25.32 -17.99 1.83
CA ILE A 12 -25.31 -18.69 0.54
C ILE A 12 -24.59 -20.03 0.69
N GLU A 13 -25.21 -21.08 0.18
CA GLU A 13 -24.57 -22.39 0.11
C GLU A 13 -23.62 -22.45 -1.09
N VAL A 14 -22.39 -22.92 -0.85
CA VAL A 14 -21.38 -23.13 -1.89
C VAL A 14 -20.79 -24.53 -1.79
N LYS A 15 -20.39 -25.09 -2.94
CA LYS A 15 -19.79 -26.43 -3.00
C LYS A 15 -18.44 -26.53 -2.28
N GLY A 16 -17.77 -25.40 -2.06
CA GLY A 16 -16.50 -25.31 -1.35
C GLY A 16 -16.00 -23.87 -1.32
N VAL A 17 -15.06 -23.58 -0.41
CA VAL A 17 -14.54 -22.22 -0.19
C VAL A 17 -13.11 -22.02 -0.70
N VAL A 18 -12.34 -23.10 -0.86
CA VAL A 18 -10.95 -23.07 -1.33
C VAL A 18 -10.90 -23.27 -2.84
N THR A 19 -10.42 -22.26 -3.56
CA THR A 19 -10.31 -22.26 -5.03
C THR A 19 -8.85 -22.27 -5.47
N LYS A 20 -8.53 -22.96 -6.59
CA LYS A 20 -7.20 -22.82 -7.21
C LYS A 20 -6.99 -21.38 -7.65
N SER A 21 -5.80 -20.86 -7.40
CA SER A 21 -5.43 -19.49 -7.70
C SER A 21 -4.42 -19.45 -8.85
N ASN A 22 -4.56 -18.45 -9.72
CA ASN A 22 -3.56 -18.11 -10.74
C ASN A 22 -2.60 -17.01 -10.24
N LEU A 23 -2.72 -16.57 -8.98
CA LEU A 23 -1.82 -15.58 -8.41
C LEU A 23 -0.41 -16.19 -8.29
N PRO A 24 0.65 -15.46 -8.66
CA PRO A 24 2.02 -15.98 -8.63
C PRO A 24 2.56 -16.23 -7.20
N VAL A 25 1.78 -15.90 -6.17
CA VAL A 25 2.16 -15.92 -4.76
C VAL A 25 1.44 -16.98 -3.94
N CYS A 26 0.46 -17.71 -4.50
CA CYS A 26 -0.25 -18.77 -3.78
C CYS A 26 -0.85 -19.80 -4.74
N GLN A 27 -0.94 -21.06 -4.32
CA GLN A 27 -1.63 -22.10 -5.11
C GLN A 27 -3.15 -22.04 -4.95
N TYR A 28 -3.63 -21.54 -3.82
CA TYR A 28 -5.05 -21.48 -3.50
C TYR A 28 -5.44 -20.10 -2.96
N SER A 29 -6.66 -19.69 -3.27
CA SER A 29 -7.31 -18.51 -2.71
C SER A 29 -8.54 -18.92 -1.92
N VAL A 30 -8.82 -18.18 -0.84
CA VAL A 30 -9.97 -18.45 0.02
C VAL A 30 -10.63 -17.13 0.39
N ASN A 31 -11.94 -17.04 0.12
CA ASN A 31 -12.77 -15.89 0.46
C ASN A 31 -14.05 -16.40 1.11
N PRO A 32 -14.12 -16.42 2.46
CA PRO A 32 -15.31 -16.87 3.20
C PRO A 32 -16.56 -16.00 2.94
N TYR A 33 -16.37 -14.82 2.37
CA TYR A 33 -17.40 -13.84 2.10
C TYR A 33 -17.40 -13.36 0.64
N VAL A 34 -18.57 -13.01 0.12
CA VAL A 34 -18.71 -12.16 -1.07
C VAL A 34 -19.20 -10.79 -0.61
N GLY A 35 -18.56 -9.72 -1.08
CA GLY A 35 -18.77 -8.38 -0.50
C GLY A 35 -17.88 -8.12 0.72
N CYS A 36 -17.72 -6.84 1.06
CA CYS A 36 -16.88 -6.40 2.16
C CYS A 36 -17.43 -5.14 2.82
N THR A 37 -17.90 -5.24 4.07
CA THR A 37 -18.55 -4.19 4.87
C THR A 37 -17.58 -3.13 5.40
N HIS A 38 -16.26 -3.38 5.30
CA HIS A 38 -15.28 -2.28 5.40
C HIS A 38 -15.54 -1.21 4.33
N GLY A 39 -16.13 -1.59 3.19
CA GLY A 39 -16.68 -0.66 2.22
C GLY A 39 -15.68 0.35 1.67
N CYS A 40 -14.40 -0.04 1.56
CA CYS A 40 -13.34 0.89 1.18
C CYS A 40 -13.69 1.55 -0.17
N ARG A 41 -13.68 2.88 -0.24
CA ARG A 41 -14.02 3.63 -1.47
C ARG A 41 -13.07 3.31 -2.63
N TYR A 42 -11.84 2.93 -2.30
CA TYR A 42 -10.77 2.57 -3.24
C TYR A 42 -10.70 1.08 -3.58
N CYS A 43 -11.67 0.27 -3.14
CA CYS A 43 -11.56 -1.18 -3.23
C CYS A 43 -11.67 -1.68 -4.68
N TYR A 44 -10.61 -2.32 -5.18
CA TYR A 44 -10.65 -2.98 -6.47
C TYR A 44 -11.72 -4.06 -6.52
N ALA A 45 -11.95 -4.79 -5.42
CA ALA A 45 -12.90 -5.90 -5.34
C ALA A 45 -14.36 -5.53 -5.62
N SER A 46 -14.69 -4.24 -5.70
CA SER A 46 -15.97 -3.77 -6.25
C SER A 46 -16.28 -4.33 -7.64
N PHE A 47 -15.26 -4.70 -8.42
CA PHE A 47 -15.43 -5.37 -9.72
C PHE A 47 -16.21 -6.68 -9.61
N MET A 48 -16.16 -7.38 -8.46
CA MET A 48 -16.81 -8.67 -8.26
C MET A 48 -18.30 -8.64 -8.47
N LYS A 49 -18.93 -7.48 -8.26
CA LYS A 49 -20.37 -7.27 -8.51
C LYS A 49 -20.77 -7.71 -9.93
N ARG A 50 -19.88 -7.58 -10.91
CA ARG A 50 -20.09 -8.02 -12.30
C ARG A 50 -20.27 -9.54 -12.43
N PHE A 51 -19.69 -10.31 -11.51
CA PHE A 51 -19.70 -11.78 -11.54
C PHE A 51 -20.69 -12.40 -10.56
N THR A 52 -21.21 -11.62 -9.61
CA THR A 52 -22.07 -12.11 -8.52
C THR A 52 -23.51 -11.61 -8.65
N GLY A 53 -23.80 -10.71 -9.59
CA GLY A 53 -25.15 -10.19 -9.82
C GLY A 53 -25.62 -9.13 -8.83
N HIS A 54 -24.76 -8.69 -7.90
CA HIS A 54 -25.09 -7.65 -6.92
C HIS A 54 -25.22 -6.28 -7.58
N GLN A 55 -26.33 -5.60 -7.29
CA GLN A 55 -26.61 -4.22 -7.73
C GLN A 55 -26.36 -3.21 -6.61
N GLU A 56 -26.42 -3.67 -5.36
CA GLU A 56 -26.25 -2.90 -4.12
C GLU A 56 -24.90 -2.14 -4.12
N PRO A 57 -24.82 -0.92 -3.57
CA PRO A 57 -23.55 -0.20 -3.43
C PRO A 57 -22.45 -1.04 -2.77
N TRP A 58 -21.19 -0.85 -3.19
CA TRP A 58 -20.08 -1.56 -2.56
C TRP A 58 -19.98 -1.19 -1.08
N GLY A 59 -19.83 -2.20 -0.21
CA GLY A 59 -19.84 -2.01 1.24
C GLY A 59 -21.20 -2.04 1.90
N THR A 60 -22.29 -2.23 1.14
CA THR A 60 -23.66 -2.37 1.68
C THR A 60 -24.26 -3.75 1.45
N PHE A 61 -23.44 -4.74 1.08
CA PHE A 61 -23.86 -6.14 1.01
C PHE A 61 -22.77 -7.08 1.51
N LEU A 62 -23.18 -8.25 1.98
CA LEU A 62 -22.31 -9.35 2.39
C LEU A 62 -23.02 -10.69 2.20
N ASP A 63 -22.52 -11.55 1.32
CA ASP A 63 -22.91 -12.95 1.31
C ASP A 63 -21.94 -13.77 2.16
N VAL A 64 -22.47 -14.42 3.17
CA VAL A 64 -21.79 -15.35 4.06
C VAL A 64 -21.81 -16.72 3.40
N LYS A 65 -20.64 -17.22 3.00
CA LYS A 65 -20.57 -18.55 2.39
C LYS A 65 -20.69 -19.63 3.46
N LEU A 66 -21.65 -20.52 3.28
CA LEU A 66 -21.78 -21.78 3.98
C LEU A 66 -21.26 -22.88 3.06
N TRP A 67 -20.34 -23.70 3.55
CA TRP A 67 -19.77 -24.81 2.80
C TRP A 67 -19.81 -26.09 3.65
N PRO A 68 -19.97 -27.27 3.02
CA PRO A 68 -19.81 -28.55 3.69
C PRO A 68 -18.40 -28.72 4.26
N GLU A 69 -18.25 -29.53 5.30
CA GLU A 69 -16.96 -29.83 5.91
C GLU A 69 -15.91 -30.28 4.88
N ILE A 70 -14.68 -29.76 4.99
CA ILE A 70 -13.56 -30.14 4.15
C ILE A 70 -13.10 -31.56 4.52
N ARG A 71 -13.60 -32.56 3.79
CA ARG A 71 -13.35 -33.99 4.07
C ARG A 71 -11.88 -34.42 3.99
N ASN A 72 -11.06 -33.78 3.16
CA ASN A 72 -9.64 -34.12 2.99
C ASN A 72 -8.76 -32.86 3.08
N PRO A 73 -8.51 -32.34 4.30
CA PRO A 73 -7.70 -31.13 4.49
C PRO A 73 -6.22 -31.38 4.16
N LYS A 74 -5.71 -32.61 4.33
CA LYS A 74 -4.32 -32.98 4.01
C LYS A 74 -3.95 -32.81 2.52
N LYS A 75 -4.94 -32.73 1.63
CA LYS A 75 -4.75 -32.30 0.22
C LYS A 75 -3.96 -31.00 0.08
N TYR A 76 -4.04 -30.11 1.07
CA TYR A 76 -3.41 -28.79 1.04
C TYR A 76 -2.01 -28.76 1.64
N GLN A 77 -1.45 -29.90 2.04
CA GLN A 77 -0.12 -29.98 2.64
C GLN A 77 0.93 -29.32 1.75
N GLY A 78 1.75 -28.44 2.34
CA GLY A 78 2.81 -27.70 1.65
C GLY A 78 2.32 -26.60 0.68
N SER A 79 1.02 -26.47 0.46
CA SER A 79 0.43 -25.45 -0.41
C SER A 79 0.18 -24.15 0.34
N GLU A 80 0.39 -23.00 -0.33
CA GLU A 80 0.06 -21.69 0.21
C GLU A 80 -1.40 -21.31 -0.11
N LEU A 81 -2.19 -21.09 0.95
CA LEU A 81 -3.56 -20.61 0.89
C LEU A 81 -3.57 -19.12 1.24
N PHE A 82 -4.00 -18.30 0.29
CA PHE A 82 -4.20 -16.88 0.52
C PHE A 82 -5.65 -16.59 0.91
N ILE A 83 -5.87 -16.31 2.19
CA ILE A 83 -7.12 -15.84 2.75
C ILE A 83 -7.15 -14.32 2.60
N SER A 84 -8.24 -13.78 2.03
CA SER A 84 -8.40 -12.35 1.66
C SER A 84 -7.90 -11.97 0.26
N SER A 85 -8.01 -12.86 -0.73
CA SER A 85 -7.62 -12.48 -2.10
C SER A 85 -8.57 -11.46 -2.75
N VAL A 86 -9.76 -11.25 -2.18
CA VAL A 86 -10.79 -10.33 -2.69
C VAL A 86 -11.50 -9.59 -1.56
N THR A 87 -11.93 -10.29 -0.51
CA THR A 87 -12.72 -9.72 0.60
C THR A 87 -12.03 -9.97 1.95
N ASP A 88 -12.17 -9.02 2.88
CA ASP A 88 -11.54 -9.17 4.19
C ASP A 88 -12.19 -10.32 4.98
N PRO A 89 -11.40 -11.22 5.60
CA PRO A 89 -11.91 -12.35 6.34
C PRO A 89 -12.33 -12.00 7.78
N TYR A 90 -11.95 -10.82 8.29
CA TYR A 90 -12.21 -10.36 9.67
C TYR A 90 -13.04 -9.07 9.72
N GLN A 91 -14.01 -8.97 8.82
CA GLN A 91 -15.04 -7.92 8.85
C GLN A 91 -15.84 -7.99 10.17
N PRO A 92 -16.55 -6.93 10.59
CA PRO A 92 -17.34 -6.94 11.83
C PRO A 92 -18.27 -8.15 11.97
N GLN A 93 -18.84 -8.63 10.85
CA GLN A 93 -19.75 -9.77 10.82
C GLN A 93 -19.07 -11.11 11.16
N GLU A 94 -17.74 -11.23 11.02
CA GLU A 94 -16.98 -12.43 11.41
C GLU A 94 -17.04 -12.70 12.92
N GLU A 95 -17.37 -11.71 13.76
CA GLU A 95 -17.61 -11.91 15.19
C GLU A 95 -18.78 -12.88 15.43
N LYS A 96 -19.85 -12.72 14.64
CA LYS A 96 -21.06 -13.57 14.68
C LYS A 96 -20.89 -14.84 13.86
N TYR A 97 -20.51 -14.72 12.59
CA TYR A 97 -20.58 -15.84 11.64
C TYR A 97 -19.39 -16.81 11.71
N ARG A 98 -18.24 -16.36 12.21
CA ARG A 98 -17.05 -17.19 12.46
C ARG A 98 -16.64 -18.07 11.27
N ARG A 99 -16.84 -17.60 10.03
CA ARG A 99 -16.56 -18.41 8.84
C ARG A 99 -15.06 -18.56 8.62
N THR A 100 -14.30 -17.50 8.87
CA THR A 100 -12.83 -17.57 8.82
C THR A 100 -12.32 -18.51 9.90
N ARG A 101 -12.86 -18.42 11.13
CA ARG A 101 -12.51 -19.37 12.19
C ARG A 101 -12.84 -20.81 11.83
N ALA A 102 -14.05 -21.08 11.34
CA ALA A 102 -14.46 -22.42 10.91
C ALA A 102 -13.54 -23.00 9.82
N LEU A 103 -13.09 -22.17 8.88
CA LEU A 103 -12.08 -22.55 7.90
C LEU A 103 -10.74 -22.92 8.56
N LEU A 104 -10.25 -22.10 9.48
CA LEU A 104 -8.99 -22.35 10.20
C LEU A 104 -9.08 -23.63 11.03
N GLU A 105 -10.21 -23.89 11.69
CA GLU A 105 -10.44 -25.11 12.47
C GLU A 105 -10.43 -26.36 11.57
N GLN A 106 -11.10 -26.32 10.42
CA GLN A 106 -11.12 -27.44 9.46
C GLN A 106 -9.76 -27.68 8.78
N LEU A 107 -8.93 -26.64 8.65
CA LEU A 107 -7.59 -26.75 8.07
C LEU A 107 -6.49 -26.98 9.09
N LYS A 108 -6.83 -27.01 10.39
CA LYS A 108 -5.87 -27.33 11.44
C LYS A 108 -5.24 -28.70 11.12
N GLU A 109 -3.92 -28.82 11.29
CA GLU A 109 -3.17 -30.07 11.00
C GLU A 109 -3.16 -30.52 9.53
N SER A 110 -3.66 -29.70 8.60
CA SER A 110 -3.58 -29.98 7.16
C SER A 110 -2.15 -29.93 6.58
N GLY A 111 -1.22 -29.28 7.29
CA GLY A 111 0.10 -28.94 6.78
C GLY A 111 0.11 -27.81 5.74
N ALA A 112 -1.01 -27.10 5.55
CA ALA A 112 -1.09 -25.94 4.68
C ALA A 112 -0.31 -24.75 5.23
N LYS A 113 0.19 -23.91 4.33
CA LYS A 113 0.79 -22.61 4.66
C LYS A 113 -0.26 -21.52 4.51
N LEU A 114 -0.30 -20.57 5.44
CA LEU A 114 -1.30 -19.50 5.44
C LEU A 114 -0.69 -18.15 5.09
N SER A 115 -1.35 -17.45 4.17
CA SER A 115 -1.20 -16.00 4.02
C SER A 115 -2.56 -15.37 4.30
N ILE A 116 -2.63 -14.42 5.23
CA ILE A 116 -3.88 -13.74 5.61
C ILE A 116 -3.64 -12.24 5.47
N ALA A 117 -4.53 -11.53 4.79
CA ALA A 117 -4.55 -10.06 4.80
C ALA A 117 -5.81 -9.55 5.50
N THR A 118 -5.68 -8.52 6.34
CA THR A 118 -6.85 -7.91 6.99
C THR A 118 -6.64 -6.42 7.31
N LYS A 119 -7.73 -5.72 7.62
CA LYS A 119 -7.77 -4.39 8.25
C LYS A 119 -8.26 -4.43 9.70
N SER A 120 -8.49 -5.60 10.25
CA SER A 120 -9.16 -5.80 11.53
C SER A 120 -8.19 -6.28 12.61
N ASP A 121 -8.46 -5.91 13.86
CA ASP A 121 -7.84 -6.48 15.05
C ASP A 121 -8.61 -7.69 15.59
N LEU A 122 -9.81 -7.99 15.07
CA LEU A 122 -10.59 -9.19 15.41
C LEU A 122 -9.80 -10.49 15.16
N ILE A 123 -8.84 -10.45 14.24
CA ILE A 123 -7.91 -11.55 13.98
C ILE A 123 -7.13 -12.02 15.22
N LEU A 124 -6.97 -11.16 16.24
CA LEU A 124 -6.35 -11.53 17.52
C LEU A 124 -7.10 -12.67 18.23
N ARG A 125 -8.42 -12.78 18.04
CA ARG A 125 -9.26 -13.87 18.57
C ARG A 125 -8.76 -15.25 18.14
N ASP A 126 -8.17 -15.33 16.94
CA ASP A 126 -7.77 -16.59 16.32
C ASP A 126 -6.24 -16.76 16.31
N LEU A 127 -5.47 -15.89 16.99
CA LEU A 127 -4.00 -15.93 17.03
C LEU A 127 -3.48 -17.31 17.46
N ASP A 128 -4.03 -17.88 18.53
CA ASP A 128 -3.61 -19.18 19.05
C ASP A 128 -3.86 -20.32 18.08
N LEU A 129 -4.91 -20.23 17.27
CA LEU A 129 -5.21 -21.20 16.22
C LEU A 129 -4.29 -21.00 15.02
N ILE A 130 -4.14 -19.76 14.57
CA ILE A 130 -3.31 -19.40 13.43
C ILE A 130 -1.87 -19.83 13.63
N ARG A 131 -1.28 -19.63 14.81
CA ARG A 131 0.12 -20.02 15.08
C ARG A 131 0.38 -21.53 15.07
N THR A 132 -0.66 -22.37 15.02
CA THR A 132 -0.49 -23.83 14.94
C THR A 132 -0.12 -24.32 13.54
N PHE A 133 -0.25 -23.48 12.52
CA PHE A 133 0.10 -23.81 11.14
C PHE A 133 1.62 -23.72 10.92
N PRO A 134 2.21 -24.57 10.05
CA PRO A 134 3.66 -24.70 9.88
C PRO A 134 4.34 -23.42 9.36
N GLU A 135 3.70 -22.69 8.45
CA GLU A 135 4.19 -21.41 7.94
C GLU A 135 3.01 -20.45 7.81
N VAL A 136 3.11 -19.30 8.49
CA VAL A 136 2.06 -18.30 8.51
C VAL A 136 2.64 -16.92 8.24
N ARG A 137 1.98 -16.19 7.34
CA ARG A 137 2.14 -14.75 7.17
C ARG A 137 0.81 -14.05 7.39
N VAL A 138 0.80 -13.02 8.24
CA VAL A 138 -0.35 -12.12 8.40
C VAL A 138 0.05 -10.71 8.01
N SER A 139 -0.77 -10.08 7.17
CA SER A 139 -0.57 -8.70 6.74
C SER A 139 -1.71 -7.79 7.17
N TRP A 140 -1.36 -6.61 7.69
CA TRP A 140 -2.32 -5.56 8.00
C TRP A 140 -2.26 -4.48 6.92
N SER A 141 -3.42 -4.12 6.36
CA SER A 141 -3.50 -3.02 5.42
C SER A 141 -3.46 -1.69 6.17
N ILE A 142 -2.37 -0.95 6.02
CA ILE A 142 -2.13 0.37 6.62
C ILE A 142 -1.66 1.30 5.48
N ASN A 143 -2.61 2.00 4.89
CA ASN A 143 -2.39 2.89 3.73
C ASN A 143 -2.24 4.37 4.11
N THR A 144 -2.38 4.69 5.40
CA THR A 144 -2.22 6.03 5.98
C THR A 144 -1.89 5.91 7.48
N LEU A 145 -1.36 6.98 8.08
CA LEU A 145 -1.27 7.17 9.53
C LEU A 145 -2.27 8.22 10.05
N ASP A 146 -3.10 8.77 9.17
CA ASP A 146 -4.14 9.75 9.45
C ASP A 146 -5.49 9.04 9.64
N GLU A 147 -6.03 9.09 10.86
CA GLU A 147 -7.32 8.47 11.21
C GLU A 147 -8.49 9.14 10.49
N GLY A 148 -8.44 10.46 10.26
CA GLY A 148 -9.49 11.17 9.52
C GLY A 148 -9.56 10.70 8.06
N PHE A 149 -8.40 10.59 7.39
CA PHE A 149 -8.36 10.00 6.05
C PHE A 149 -8.84 8.55 6.03
N LYS A 150 -8.51 7.77 7.07
CA LYS A 150 -8.99 6.38 7.21
C LYS A 150 -10.51 6.33 7.35
N GLU A 151 -11.11 7.22 8.15
CA GLU A 151 -12.56 7.31 8.37
C GLU A 151 -13.32 7.70 7.11
N ASP A 152 -12.75 8.61 6.31
CA ASP A 152 -13.32 8.99 5.01
C ASP A 152 -13.31 7.83 4.01
N MET A 153 -12.26 7.01 4.04
CA MET A 153 -12.02 6.00 3.02
C MET A 153 -12.61 4.62 3.33
N ASP A 154 -12.64 4.21 4.60
CA ASP A 154 -13.12 2.90 5.01
C ASP A 154 -13.75 2.85 6.41
N LYS A 155 -14.53 1.80 6.67
CA LYS A 155 -15.21 1.53 7.95
C LYS A 155 -14.47 0.52 8.83
N ALA A 156 -13.18 0.26 8.57
CA ALA A 156 -12.39 -0.67 9.38
C ALA A 156 -11.89 -0.03 10.69
N VAL A 157 -11.31 -0.83 11.58
CA VAL A 157 -10.82 -0.34 12.89
C VAL A 157 -9.69 0.69 12.72
N SER A 158 -9.43 1.44 13.79
CA SER A 158 -8.41 2.50 13.82
C SER A 158 -7.01 1.99 13.48
N ILE A 159 -6.18 2.86 12.92
CA ILE A 159 -4.79 2.56 12.53
C ILE A 159 -4.01 2.11 13.78
N LYS A 160 -4.24 2.76 14.93
CA LYS A 160 -3.65 2.34 16.21
C LYS A 160 -3.97 0.88 16.55
N ARG A 161 -5.23 0.45 16.39
CA ARG A 161 -5.65 -0.94 16.65
C ARG A 161 -5.01 -1.92 15.67
N ARG A 162 -4.90 -1.56 14.39
CA ARG A 162 -4.19 -2.38 13.38
C ARG A 162 -2.71 -2.58 13.74
N LEU A 163 -2.02 -1.50 14.12
CA LEU A 163 -0.60 -1.55 14.52
C LEU A 163 -0.41 -2.40 15.78
N ALA A 164 -1.28 -2.25 16.78
CA ALA A 164 -1.23 -3.04 18.01
C ALA A 164 -1.47 -4.54 17.75
N ALA A 165 -2.43 -4.88 16.88
CA ALA A 165 -2.66 -6.26 16.47
C ALA A 165 -1.46 -6.85 15.72
N MET A 166 -0.86 -6.09 14.80
CA MET A 166 0.36 -6.49 14.10
C MET A 166 1.53 -6.71 15.06
N GLU A 167 1.72 -5.85 16.05
CA GLU A 167 2.76 -6.00 17.07
C GLU A 167 2.55 -7.25 17.92
N ALA A 168 1.30 -7.54 18.33
CA ALA A 168 0.96 -8.73 19.09
C ALA A 168 1.27 -10.02 18.31
N PHE A 169 0.94 -10.09 17.02
CA PHE A 169 1.30 -11.22 16.17
C PHE A 169 2.82 -11.37 16.00
N HIS A 170 3.54 -10.26 15.83
CA HIS A 170 5.00 -10.28 15.75
C HIS A 170 5.64 -10.82 17.03
N LYS A 171 5.18 -10.36 18.20
CA LYS A 171 5.61 -10.84 19.52
C LYS A 171 5.30 -12.32 19.74
N ALA A 172 4.22 -12.82 19.13
CA ALA A 172 3.86 -14.24 19.15
C ALA A 172 4.66 -15.10 18.16
N GLY A 173 5.67 -14.54 17.48
CA GLY A 173 6.53 -15.27 16.54
C GLY A 173 5.92 -15.47 15.15
N VAL A 174 4.76 -14.89 14.87
CA VAL A 174 4.14 -14.97 13.53
C VAL A 174 4.79 -13.96 12.60
N ARG A 175 5.10 -14.36 11.36
CA ARG A 175 5.62 -13.43 10.35
C ARG A 175 4.55 -12.40 10.01
N THR A 176 4.83 -11.13 10.31
CA THR A 176 3.92 -10.03 10.02
C THR A 176 4.38 -9.22 8.81
N THR A 177 3.45 -8.50 8.17
CA THR A 177 3.76 -7.60 7.05
C THR A 177 2.85 -6.38 7.10
N CYS A 178 3.44 -5.19 7.07
CA CYS A 178 2.67 -3.97 6.83
C CYS A 178 2.37 -3.86 5.33
N PHE A 179 1.09 -3.98 4.96
CA PHE A 179 0.64 -3.88 3.57
C PHE A 179 0.20 -2.44 3.28
N VAL A 180 1.11 -1.65 2.72
CA VAL A 180 0.87 -0.24 2.35
C VAL A 180 0.27 -0.17 0.95
N SER A 181 -1.06 -0.27 0.86
CA SER A 181 -1.80 -0.20 -0.40
C SER A 181 -3.28 0.18 -0.18
N PRO A 182 -3.88 1.01 -1.04
CA PRO A 182 -3.25 1.72 -2.16
C PRO A 182 -2.33 2.84 -1.66
N ILE A 183 -1.29 3.14 -2.43
CA ILE A 183 -0.49 4.35 -2.23
C ILE A 183 -1.15 5.45 -3.04
N PHE A 184 -1.66 6.47 -2.35
CA PHE A 184 -2.17 7.69 -2.98
C PHE A 184 -1.02 8.70 -3.06
N PRO A 185 -0.48 9.00 -4.27
CA PRO A 185 0.56 10.01 -4.41
C PRO A 185 0.09 11.34 -3.86
N GLY A 186 0.87 11.98 -2.98
CA GLY A 186 0.45 13.22 -2.33
C GLY A 186 -0.44 13.08 -1.10
N ILE A 187 -0.85 11.87 -0.71
CA ILE A 187 -1.63 11.61 0.52
C ILE A 187 -0.96 10.54 1.41
N THR A 188 -0.46 9.42 0.86
CA THR A 188 0.18 8.35 1.63
C THR A 188 1.66 8.63 1.92
N ASP A 189 2.00 9.17 3.11
CA ASP A 189 3.41 9.39 3.52
C ASP A 189 4.13 8.08 3.85
N VAL A 190 4.66 7.45 2.80
CA VAL A 190 5.38 6.18 2.89
C VAL A 190 6.63 6.30 3.78
N LYS A 191 7.38 7.41 3.80
CA LYS A 191 8.56 7.58 4.67
C LYS A 191 8.12 7.62 6.13
N ALA A 192 7.02 8.29 6.46
CA ALA A 192 6.51 8.29 7.84
C ALA A 192 6.08 6.89 8.27
N ILE A 193 5.39 6.15 7.40
CA ILE A 193 5.01 4.75 7.65
C ILE A 193 6.27 3.90 7.86
N ILE A 194 7.27 4.02 6.97
CA ILE A 194 8.55 3.31 7.06
C ILE A 194 9.33 3.68 8.33
N ARG A 195 9.44 4.97 8.65
CA ARG A 195 10.13 5.45 9.86
C ARG A 195 9.46 4.93 11.13
N ARG A 196 8.12 4.91 11.15
CA ARG A 196 7.34 4.34 12.25
C ARG A 196 7.62 2.84 12.44
N VAL A 197 8.16 2.18 11.41
CA VAL A 197 8.55 0.76 11.43
C VAL A 197 10.08 0.52 11.37
N ARG A 198 10.97 1.54 11.41
CA ARG A 198 12.43 1.44 11.09
C ARG A 198 13.30 0.82 12.21
N GLY A 199 14.26 -0.06 11.84
CA GLY A 199 15.27 -0.68 12.73
C GLY A 199 15.83 -2.04 12.24
N GLN A 200 16.16 -2.20 10.95
CA GLN A 200 16.20 -3.53 10.32
C GLN A 200 17.45 -3.84 9.47
N ALA A 201 17.93 -5.08 9.57
CA ALA A 201 19.10 -5.59 8.83
C ALA A 201 18.78 -5.97 7.37
N PHE A 202 19.73 -6.36 6.53
CA PHE A 202 19.43 -6.94 5.19
C PHE A 202 18.97 -8.41 5.35
N GLU A 203 17.88 -8.80 4.68
CA GLU A 203 17.35 -10.17 4.71
C GLU A 203 17.70 -10.96 3.44
N GLY A 204 17.71 -10.33 2.27
CA GLY A 204 18.08 -10.99 1.02
C GLY A 204 17.91 -10.12 -0.22
N MET A 205 18.25 -10.65 -1.40
CA MET A 205 18.09 -9.96 -2.68
C MET A 205 17.40 -10.87 -3.70
N ARG A 206 16.52 -10.31 -4.51
CA ARG A 206 15.77 -11.03 -5.56
C ARG A 206 15.79 -10.25 -6.85
N ARG A 207 15.45 -10.91 -7.96
CA ARG A 207 15.34 -10.28 -9.29
C ARG A 207 13.95 -10.48 -9.88
N ARG A 208 13.39 -9.43 -10.50
CA ARG A 208 12.20 -9.51 -11.35
C ARG A 208 12.49 -8.78 -12.67
N GLY A 209 12.58 -9.53 -13.77
CA GLY A 209 13.01 -8.95 -15.05
C GLY A 209 14.39 -8.32 -14.93
N LYS A 210 14.54 -7.06 -15.34
CA LYS A 210 15.80 -6.28 -15.23
C LYS A 210 15.91 -5.48 -13.91
N PHE A 211 15.02 -5.72 -12.95
CA PHE A 211 15.02 -5.08 -11.64
C PHE A 211 15.62 -6.00 -10.57
N LEU A 212 16.50 -5.46 -9.74
CA LEU A 212 16.91 -6.09 -8.48
C LEU A 212 16.10 -5.50 -7.33
N VAL A 213 15.77 -6.33 -6.36
CA VAL A 213 14.98 -5.98 -5.19
C VAL A 213 15.79 -6.40 -3.98
N ILE A 214 16.35 -5.42 -3.27
CA ILE A 214 17.01 -5.65 -1.98
C ILE A 214 15.92 -5.61 -0.91
N ILE A 215 15.88 -6.68 -0.13
CA ILE A 215 14.92 -6.91 0.93
C ILE A 215 15.65 -6.65 2.23
N LEU A 216 15.19 -5.63 2.93
CA LEU A 216 15.58 -5.40 4.31
C LEU A 216 14.74 -6.35 5.18
N ARG A 217 15.24 -6.81 6.33
CA ARG A 217 14.52 -7.48 7.44
C ARG A 217 13.31 -6.67 7.90
N SER A 218 13.18 -5.41 7.46
CA SER A 218 12.00 -4.57 7.64
C SER A 218 10.80 -4.97 6.79
N GLY A 219 11.08 -5.68 5.71
CA GLY A 219 10.16 -5.83 4.60
C GLY A 219 10.17 -4.66 3.62
N ASP A 220 10.83 -3.53 3.93
CA ASP A 220 11.05 -2.44 2.97
C ASP A 220 11.89 -2.96 1.81
N ARG A 221 11.59 -2.38 0.65
CA ARG A 221 12.18 -2.80 -0.61
C ARG A 221 12.89 -1.63 -1.23
N ILE A 222 14.18 -1.82 -1.43
CA ILE A 222 14.93 -1.01 -2.35
C ILE A 222 14.81 -1.71 -3.71
N ILE A 223 14.07 -1.08 -4.62
CA ILE A 223 13.96 -1.54 -5.99
C ILE A 223 14.99 -0.77 -6.79
N LEU A 224 15.83 -1.48 -7.53
CA LEU A 224 16.84 -0.88 -8.38
C LEU A 224 16.75 -1.46 -9.79
N HIS A 225 17.01 -0.62 -10.78
CA HIS A 225 17.16 -1.04 -12.17
C HIS A 225 18.47 -0.50 -12.71
N LEU A 226 19.38 -1.38 -13.13
CA LEU A 226 20.74 -1.02 -13.55
C LEU A 226 20.80 -0.32 -14.93
N ARG A 227 19.76 -0.51 -15.75
CA ARG A 227 19.67 0.00 -17.12
C ARG A 227 20.88 -0.46 -17.95
N MET A 228 21.70 0.46 -18.48
CA MET A 228 22.69 0.15 -19.51
C MET A 228 24.13 0.02 -18.99
N THR A 229 24.52 0.79 -17.97
CA THR A 229 25.89 0.83 -17.42
C THR A 229 25.95 0.79 -15.90
N GLY A 230 24.79 0.60 -15.24
CA GLY A 230 24.73 0.46 -13.80
C GLY A 230 25.35 -0.85 -13.35
N CYS A 231 26.18 -0.78 -12.32
CA CYS A 231 26.83 -1.91 -11.66
C CYS A 231 26.65 -1.79 -10.14
N LEU A 232 26.52 -2.94 -9.47
CA LEU A 232 26.44 -3.03 -8.02
C LEU A 232 27.66 -3.80 -7.53
N LEU A 233 28.54 -3.13 -6.79
CA LEU A 233 29.83 -3.62 -6.32
C LEU A 233 29.76 -3.85 -4.81
N LEU A 234 30.26 -4.99 -4.33
CA LEU A 234 30.47 -5.23 -2.90
C LEU A 234 31.97 -5.16 -2.62
N THR A 235 32.42 -4.15 -1.88
CA THR A 235 33.85 -3.90 -1.64
C THR A 235 34.16 -3.76 -0.16
N PRO A 236 35.41 -4.00 0.27
CA PRO A 236 35.91 -3.47 1.54
C PRO A 236 35.72 -1.94 1.61
N ALA A 237 35.49 -1.40 2.81
CA ALA A 237 35.25 0.04 2.98
C ALA A 237 36.49 0.91 2.65
N ASP A 238 37.69 0.37 2.84
CA ASP A 238 38.98 0.99 2.54
C ASP A 238 39.41 0.86 1.06
N TYR A 239 38.67 0.07 0.27
CA TYR A 239 38.92 -0.03 -1.16
C TYR A 239 38.61 1.30 -1.86
N PRO A 240 39.52 1.85 -2.69
CA PRO A 240 39.34 3.15 -3.33
C PRO A 240 38.01 3.27 -4.06
N GLU A 241 37.32 4.39 -3.86
CA GLU A 241 36.04 4.63 -4.51
C GLU A 241 36.24 4.88 -6.01
N GLU A 242 35.56 4.10 -6.85
CA GLU A 242 35.58 4.32 -8.29
C GLU A 242 34.89 5.65 -8.63
N LYS A 243 35.45 6.37 -9.61
CA LYS A 243 35.03 7.71 -10.04
C LYS A 243 33.53 7.88 -10.32
N HIS A 244 32.81 6.80 -10.62
CA HIS A 244 31.38 6.82 -10.99
C HIS A 244 30.46 6.14 -9.97
N THR A 245 30.88 6.05 -8.70
CA THR A 245 30.05 5.59 -7.58
C THR A 245 29.04 6.67 -7.17
N HIS A 246 27.76 6.31 -6.99
CA HIS A 246 26.67 7.26 -6.70
C HIS A 246 25.89 6.95 -5.42
N ILE A 247 25.84 5.70 -4.98
CA ILE A 247 25.17 5.30 -3.74
C ILE A 247 26.07 4.32 -3.00
N VAL A 248 26.30 4.57 -1.72
CA VAL A 248 27.08 3.70 -0.84
C VAL A 248 26.19 3.26 0.33
N LEU A 249 25.89 1.96 0.41
CA LEU A 249 25.21 1.35 1.55
C LEU A 249 26.27 0.71 2.45
N ARG A 250 26.51 1.33 3.62
CA ARG A 250 27.47 0.84 4.62
C ARG A 250 26.86 -0.28 5.45
N THR A 251 27.60 -1.37 5.60
CA THR A 251 27.20 -2.49 6.47
C THR A 251 27.96 -2.47 7.78
N ASP A 252 27.40 -3.09 8.81
CA ASP A 252 28.01 -3.26 10.14
C ASP A 252 29.24 -4.18 10.14
N LYS A 253 29.53 -4.86 9.02
CA LYS A 253 30.64 -5.81 8.85
C LYS A 253 31.83 -5.24 8.05
N GLY A 254 31.98 -3.93 7.97
CA GLY A 254 33.14 -3.29 7.32
C GLY A 254 33.19 -3.40 5.79
N LYS A 255 32.08 -3.82 5.15
CA LYS A 255 31.92 -3.86 3.70
C LYS A 255 30.88 -2.84 3.24
N GLU A 256 31.01 -2.38 2.01
CA GLU A 256 30.10 -1.44 1.39
C GLU A 256 29.48 -2.04 0.13
N LEU A 257 28.17 -1.84 -0.04
CA LEU A 257 27.47 -2.13 -1.29
C LEU A 257 27.33 -0.81 -2.06
N ARG A 258 28.14 -0.67 -3.12
CA ARG A 258 28.29 0.54 -3.92
C ARG A 258 27.55 0.40 -5.25
N PHE A 259 26.73 1.37 -5.60
CA PHE A 259 26.11 1.46 -6.92
C PHE A 259 26.90 2.45 -7.78
N SER A 260 27.53 1.95 -8.85
CA SER A 260 28.31 2.72 -9.82
C SER A 260 27.58 2.75 -11.16
N ASP A 261 27.51 3.89 -11.82
CA ASP A 261 26.86 3.99 -13.14
C ASP A 261 27.44 5.15 -13.96
N THR A 262 28.29 4.82 -14.94
CA THR A 262 28.97 5.82 -15.78
C THR A 262 28.00 6.71 -16.55
N ARG A 263 26.82 6.21 -16.95
CA ARG A 263 25.82 6.96 -17.75
C ARG A 263 24.60 7.43 -16.93
N ARG A 264 24.54 7.09 -15.64
CA ARG A 264 23.51 7.55 -14.67
C ARG A 264 22.06 7.29 -15.06
N PHE A 265 21.80 6.25 -15.85
CA PHE A 265 20.43 5.85 -16.22
C PHE A 265 19.80 4.92 -15.20
N GLY A 266 20.60 4.34 -14.33
CA GLY A 266 20.13 3.56 -13.20
C GLY A 266 19.07 4.31 -12.39
N ARG A 267 18.17 3.54 -11.82
CA ARG A 267 17.10 4.08 -10.99
C ARG A 267 17.07 3.33 -9.69
N PHE A 268 17.00 4.11 -8.61
CA PHE A 268 16.98 3.62 -7.25
C PHE A 268 15.71 4.20 -6.60
N TRP A 269 14.76 3.33 -6.28
CA TRP A 269 13.52 3.74 -5.67
C TRP A 269 13.52 3.32 -4.21
N LEU A 270 13.59 4.33 -3.34
CA LEU A 270 13.21 4.26 -1.95
C LEU A 270 11.91 5.05 -1.81
N ILE A 271 10.78 4.37 -2.01
CA ILE A 271 9.51 5.03 -2.31
C ILE A 271 8.99 5.80 -1.09
N SER A 272 8.81 7.14 -1.24
CA SER A 272 8.06 8.06 -0.35
C SER A 272 7.96 9.56 -0.80
N LEU A 273 6.83 10.02 -1.36
CA LEU A 273 6.65 11.37 -1.98
C LEU A 273 5.39 12.17 -1.53
N ALA A 274 4.61 11.77 -0.54
CA ALA A 274 3.23 12.25 -0.41
C ALA A 274 2.95 13.48 0.49
N GLY A 275 3.94 14.13 1.10
CA GLY A 275 3.67 15.09 2.20
C GLY A 275 3.36 16.56 1.85
N ILE A 276 3.77 17.07 0.67
CA ILE A 276 3.85 18.53 0.42
C ILE A 276 2.62 19.15 -0.26
N ILE A 277 1.80 18.34 -0.94
CA ILE A 277 0.68 18.81 -1.76
C ILE A 277 -0.47 19.42 -0.93
N PRO A 278 -0.95 18.78 0.16
CA PRO A 278 -2.03 19.34 0.97
C PRO A 278 -1.66 20.69 1.60
N GLN A 279 -0.40 20.85 2.02
CA GLN A 279 0.10 22.09 2.63
C GLN A 279 -0.01 23.30 1.68
N ARG A 280 0.20 23.10 0.38
CA ARG A 280 0.10 24.19 -0.61
C ARG A 280 -1.36 24.52 -0.93
N LEU A 281 -2.24 23.54 -1.02
CA LEU A 281 -3.66 23.79 -1.30
C LEU A 281 -4.33 24.58 -0.18
N SER A 282 -4.11 24.22 1.08
CA SER A 282 -4.66 24.96 2.23
C SER A 282 -4.23 26.43 2.23
N PHE A 283 -2.94 26.69 1.96
CA PHE A 283 -2.41 28.06 1.89
C PHE A 283 -3.10 28.90 0.81
N PHE A 284 -3.34 28.37 -0.40
CA PHE A 284 -3.97 29.14 -1.48
C PHE A 284 -5.49 29.31 -1.30
N ILE A 285 -6.17 28.37 -0.63
CA ILE A 285 -7.59 28.51 -0.27
C ILE A 285 -7.77 29.68 0.70
N GLU A 286 -6.95 29.75 1.74
CA GLU A 286 -6.98 30.84 2.72
C GLU A 286 -6.62 32.19 2.09
N ARG A 287 -5.57 32.23 1.27
CA ARG A 287 -5.03 33.50 0.73
C ARG A 287 -5.79 34.08 -0.46
N ASN A 288 -6.62 33.29 -1.14
CA ASN A 288 -7.46 33.75 -2.25
C ASN A 288 -8.95 33.57 -1.93
N GLU A 289 -9.30 33.54 -0.63
CA GLU A 289 -10.68 33.57 -0.21
C GLU A 289 -11.35 34.84 -0.76
N ILE A 290 -12.50 34.66 -1.38
CA ILE A 290 -13.26 35.72 -2.04
C ILE A 290 -14.72 35.55 -1.65
N SER A 291 -15.42 36.64 -1.37
CA SER A 291 -16.84 36.57 -1.06
C SER A 291 -17.65 36.19 -2.31
N PRO A 292 -18.82 35.56 -2.17
CA PRO A 292 -19.70 35.24 -3.30
C PRO A 292 -20.05 36.47 -4.15
N GLU A 293 -20.26 37.63 -3.52
CA GLU A 293 -20.60 38.89 -4.18
C GLU A 293 -19.45 39.39 -5.05
N GLU A 294 -18.23 39.38 -4.49
CA GLU A 294 -17.01 39.79 -5.21
C GLU A 294 -16.67 38.81 -6.34
N TYR A 295 -16.91 37.51 -6.14
CA TYR A 295 -16.80 36.51 -7.18
C TYR A 295 -17.82 36.74 -8.31
N LEU A 296 -19.06 37.13 -7.99
CA LEU A 296 -20.10 37.36 -8.99
C LEU A 296 -19.79 38.55 -9.89
N GLU A 297 -19.16 39.59 -9.34
CA GLU A 297 -18.72 40.80 -10.03
C GLU A 297 -17.47 40.53 -10.90
N LYS A 298 -16.41 39.96 -10.31
CA LYS A 298 -15.11 39.79 -10.97
C LYS A 298 -14.96 38.47 -11.73
N LYS A 299 -15.92 37.55 -11.56
CA LYS A 299 -15.90 36.15 -12.07
C LYS A 299 -14.63 35.39 -11.71
N GLY A 300 -14.03 35.71 -10.56
CA GLY A 300 -12.77 35.12 -10.12
C GLY A 300 -11.63 35.29 -11.12
N LYS A 301 -11.55 36.40 -11.86
CA LYS A 301 -10.45 36.60 -12.81
C LYS A 301 -9.10 36.87 -12.13
N ASP A 302 -9.10 37.26 -10.86
CA ASP A 302 -7.92 37.76 -10.16
C ASP A 302 -7.03 36.67 -9.54
N TYR A 303 -7.52 35.42 -9.34
CA TYR A 303 -6.70 34.36 -8.73
C TYR A 303 -5.46 33.97 -9.55
N ARG A 304 -5.46 34.25 -10.86
CA ARG A 304 -4.38 33.88 -11.78
C ARG A 304 -3.15 34.79 -11.66
N ASN A 305 -3.30 35.95 -11.04
CA ASN A 305 -2.26 36.97 -10.89
C ASN A 305 -1.90 37.20 -9.41
N THR A 306 -2.10 36.18 -8.57
CA THR A 306 -1.81 36.26 -7.14
C THR A 306 -0.30 36.30 -6.89
N PRO A 307 0.20 37.17 -6.00
CA PRO A 307 1.65 37.36 -5.79
C PRO A 307 2.32 36.15 -5.10
N PHE A 308 1.55 35.14 -4.68
CA PHE A 308 2.06 33.98 -3.96
C PHE A 308 2.54 32.84 -4.87
N LEU A 309 2.28 32.91 -6.18
CA LEU A 309 2.75 31.90 -7.12
C LEU A 309 4.27 31.98 -7.24
N GLN A 310 4.94 30.90 -6.84
CA GLN A 310 6.41 30.87 -6.82
C GLN A 310 7.04 30.52 -8.17
N VAL A 311 6.27 29.86 -9.05
CA VAL A 311 6.79 29.36 -10.33
C VAL A 311 5.81 29.48 -11.50
N TYR A 312 4.50 29.29 -11.27
CA TYR A 312 3.52 29.29 -12.35
C TYR A 312 3.40 30.68 -12.99
N GLY A 313 3.60 30.77 -14.30
CA GLY A 313 3.55 32.04 -15.04
C GLY A 313 4.83 32.89 -14.97
N HIS A 314 5.82 32.47 -14.18
CA HIS A 314 7.08 33.17 -13.94
C HIS A 314 8.23 32.61 -14.79
N GLU A 315 7.97 32.29 -16.06
CA GLU A 315 9.05 31.83 -16.95
C GLU A 315 10.08 32.96 -17.14
N GLY A 316 11.38 32.64 -17.01
CA GLY A 316 12.46 33.60 -17.11
C GLY A 316 12.86 34.25 -15.79
N ASP A 317 11.91 34.42 -14.86
CA ASP A 317 12.16 35.02 -13.55
C ASP A 317 13.14 34.20 -12.69
N PRO A 318 13.87 34.83 -11.75
CA PRO A 318 14.73 34.12 -10.82
C PRO A 318 13.89 33.29 -9.83
N CYS A 319 14.27 32.02 -9.66
CA CYS A 319 13.66 31.12 -8.69
C CYS A 319 13.75 31.71 -7.27
N PRO A 320 12.65 31.74 -6.49
CA PRO A 320 12.65 32.35 -5.15
C PRO A 320 13.47 31.57 -4.12
N ILE A 321 13.91 30.34 -4.45
CA ILE A 321 14.73 29.50 -3.57
C ILE A 321 16.21 29.62 -3.91
N CYS A 322 16.57 29.57 -5.20
CA CYS A 322 17.98 29.46 -5.61
C CYS A 322 18.45 30.54 -6.60
N GLY A 323 17.58 31.47 -7.02
CA GLY A 323 17.89 32.54 -7.95
C GLY A 323 18.05 32.13 -9.42
N ALA A 324 18.03 30.83 -9.75
CA ALA A 324 18.15 30.35 -11.12
C ALA A 324 16.91 30.69 -11.96
N SER A 325 17.11 31.03 -13.23
CA SER A 325 16.01 31.36 -14.14
C SER A 325 15.04 30.17 -14.30
N LEU A 326 13.77 30.42 -14.02
CA LEU A 326 12.69 29.46 -14.13
C LEU A 326 12.43 29.11 -15.60
N ARG A 327 12.15 27.83 -15.86
CA ARG A 327 11.93 27.32 -17.22
C ARG A 327 10.51 26.83 -17.40
N ARG A 328 9.99 26.96 -18.61
CA ARG A 328 8.72 26.39 -19.02
C ARG A 328 8.93 25.17 -19.88
N MET A 329 8.03 24.20 -19.75
CA MET A 329 7.87 23.09 -20.67
C MET A 329 6.39 22.75 -20.87
N VAL A 330 6.08 21.88 -21.82
CA VAL A 330 4.73 21.37 -22.04
C VAL A 330 4.65 19.92 -21.58
N ILE A 331 3.77 19.65 -20.61
CA ILE A 331 3.51 18.30 -20.09
C ILE A 331 2.03 18.00 -20.33
N GLY A 332 1.73 16.93 -21.08
CA GLY A 332 0.35 16.53 -21.37
C GLY A 332 -0.50 17.63 -22.03
N GLY A 333 0.13 18.43 -22.90
CA GLY A 333 -0.54 19.55 -23.59
C GLY A 333 -0.75 20.81 -22.74
N ARG A 334 -0.16 20.89 -21.53
CA ARG A 334 -0.30 22.05 -20.63
C ARG A 334 1.06 22.67 -20.32
N SER A 335 1.07 24.00 -20.28
CA SER A 335 2.24 24.79 -19.84
C SER A 335 2.56 24.49 -18.38
N SER A 336 3.81 24.15 -18.09
CA SER A 336 4.33 23.88 -16.74
C SER A 336 5.64 24.63 -16.55
N THR A 337 5.71 25.48 -15.52
CA THR A 337 6.91 26.26 -15.20
C THR A 337 7.55 25.70 -13.93
N TYR A 338 8.87 25.51 -13.94
CA TYR A 338 9.62 24.84 -12.88
C TYR A 338 11.02 25.45 -12.72
N CYS A 339 11.64 25.23 -11.57
CA CYS A 339 13.04 25.58 -11.39
C CYS A 339 13.95 24.42 -11.79
N PRO A 340 14.82 24.57 -12.81
CA PRO A 340 15.70 23.48 -13.24
C PRO A 340 16.75 23.09 -12.19
N HIS A 341 17.03 23.97 -11.21
CA HIS A 341 17.99 23.72 -10.13
C HIS A 341 17.32 23.11 -8.89
N CYS A 342 16.15 23.62 -8.47
CA CYS A 342 15.48 23.08 -7.28
C CYS A 342 14.65 21.82 -7.59
N GLN A 343 14.30 21.59 -8.85
CA GLN A 343 13.48 20.46 -9.30
C GLN A 343 14.27 19.64 -10.33
N GLU A 344 15.38 19.08 -9.87
CA GLU A 344 16.25 18.26 -10.72
C GLU A 344 15.53 17.00 -11.21
N ASN A 345 15.62 16.72 -12.52
CA ASN A 345 15.05 15.55 -13.21
C ASN A 345 13.51 15.55 -13.43
N LEU A 346 12.91 16.72 -13.68
CA LEU A 346 11.56 16.81 -14.27
C LEU A 346 11.49 16.27 -15.70
#